data_AF-A0A8I2YHZ6-F1
#
_entry.id   AF-A0A8I2YHZ6-F1
#
_cell.length_a   1.000
_cell.length_b   1.000
_cell.length_c   1.000
_cell.angle_alpha   90.00
_cell.angle_beta   90.00
_cell.angle_gamma   90.00
#
_symmetry.space_group_name_H-M   'P 1'
#
loop_
_entity.id
_entity.type
_entity.pdbx_description
1 polymer ?
#
loop_
_entity_poly.entity_id
_entity_poly.type
_entity_poly.pdbx_seq_one_letter_code
_entity_poly.pdbx_strand_id
1 'polypeptide(L)'
;MPDDSSLSLITSDDGTPSFVPSTANRGKLSPIPDEDLTFEQFGLAAIRMISAMRECSWDPAHINMFISFWRNIETHPWRGSRIQRQQQALLKYQSAQRLNWHKVIGSTNAFSLAQINEATLLIMLNDLKEIADEQQARVFQEVRPLPPS
;
A
#
# COMPACT_ATOMS: atom_id res chain seq x y z
N MET A 1 6.55 -26.93 8.59
CA MET A 1 6.35 -27.39 7.21
C MET A 1 5.14 -26.66 6.67
N PRO A 2 5.30 -25.64 5.80
CA PRO A 2 4.16 -25.03 5.14
C PRO A 2 3.67 -25.94 3.99
N ASP A 3 2.37 -25.88 3.74
CA ASP A 3 1.61 -26.60 2.74
C ASP A 3 1.97 -26.17 1.31
N ASP A 4 2.99 -26.82 0.76
CA ASP A 4 3.48 -26.69 -0.61
C ASP A 4 2.55 -27.37 -1.64
N SER A 5 1.23 -27.23 -1.49
CA SER A 5 0.23 -27.89 -2.36
C SER A 5 -0.89 -26.97 -2.83
N SER A 6 -0.75 -25.66 -2.64
CA SER A 6 -1.66 -24.69 -3.27
C SER A 6 -1.39 -24.61 -4.77
N LEU A 7 -2.42 -24.91 -5.57
CA LEU A 7 -2.42 -24.72 -7.03
C LEU A 7 -3.12 -23.40 -7.37
N SER A 8 -2.52 -22.62 -8.25
CA SER A 8 -3.11 -21.41 -8.84
C SER A 8 -3.56 -21.72 -10.27
N LEU A 9 -4.75 -21.28 -10.64
CA LEU A 9 -5.22 -21.33 -12.02
C LEU A 9 -4.64 -20.14 -12.79
N ILE A 10 -3.91 -20.40 -13.87
CA ILE A 10 -3.43 -19.38 -14.80
C ILE A 10 -4.01 -19.62 -16.18
N THR A 11 -4.27 -18.55 -16.92
CA THR A 11 -4.55 -18.62 -18.35
C THR A 11 -3.25 -18.39 -19.11
N SER A 12 -2.86 -19.35 -19.94
CA SER A 12 -1.74 -19.21 -20.87
C SER A 12 -2.10 -18.25 -22.01
N ASP A 13 -1.11 -17.76 -22.76
CA ASP A 13 -1.31 -16.78 -23.86
C ASP A 13 -2.19 -17.32 -25.01
N ASP A 14 -2.36 -18.65 -25.08
CA ASP A 14 -3.27 -19.35 -25.99
C ASP A 14 -4.72 -19.44 -25.47
N GLY A 15 -5.00 -18.86 -24.30
CA GLY A 15 -6.32 -18.89 -23.65
C GLY A 15 -6.61 -20.19 -22.90
N THR A 16 -5.66 -21.13 -22.84
CA THR A 16 -5.87 -22.41 -22.16
C THR A 16 -5.67 -22.26 -20.65
N PRO A 17 -6.65 -22.63 -19.80
CA PRO A 17 -6.47 -22.63 -18.35
C PRO A 17 -5.57 -23.79 -17.91
N SER A 18 -4.54 -23.49 -17.11
CA SER A 18 -3.57 -24.44 -16.56
C SER A 18 -3.43 -24.27 -15.04
N PHE A 19 -3.33 -25.38 -14.31
CA PHE A 19 -3.04 -25.37 -12.89
C PHE A 19 -1.53 -25.44 -12.67
N VAL A 20 -0.97 -24.39 -12.08
CA VAL A 20 0.45 -24.34 -11.73
C VAL A 20 0.62 -24.31 -10.23
N PRO A 21 1.71 -24.89 -9.68
CA PRO A 21 2.09 -24.63 -8.30
C PRO A 21 2.13 -23.13 -8.04
N SER A 22 1.53 -22.66 -6.95
CA SER A 22 1.50 -21.24 -6.60
C SER A 22 2.92 -20.63 -6.52
N THR A 23 3.95 -21.46 -6.32
CA THR A 23 5.36 -21.09 -6.36
C THR A 23 5.88 -20.76 -7.77
N ALA A 24 5.34 -21.38 -8.82
CA ALA A 24 5.71 -21.14 -10.22
C ALA A 24 5.04 -19.89 -10.80
N ASN A 25 3.90 -19.46 -10.24
CA ASN A 25 3.23 -18.21 -10.63
C ASN A 25 3.88 -16.95 -10.02
N ARG A 26 4.85 -17.12 -9.11
CA ARG A 26 5.51 -16.02 -8.39
C ARG A 26 6.32 -15.07 -9.31
N GLY A 27 6.55 -15.47 -10.56
CA GLY A 27 7.34 -14.71 -11.54
C GLY A 27 6.53 -13.88 -12.55
N LYS A 28 5.19 -13.89 -12.55
CA LYS A 28 4.37 -13.20 -13.57
C LYS A 28 3.64 -11.94 -13.11
N LEU A 29 3.64 -11.63 -11.81
CA LEU A 29 2.98 -10.43 -11.29
C LEU A 29 4.03 -9.44 -10.82
N SER A 30 4.07 -8.27 -11.46
CA SER A 30 4.88 -7.15 -10.98
C SER A 30 4.50 -6.82 -9.53
N PRO A 31 5.49 -6.55 -8.64
CA PRO A 31 5.19 -6.12 -7.28
C PRO A 31 4.30 -4.88 -7.31
N ILE A 32 3.16 -4.93 -6.59
CA ILE A 32 2.29 -3.77 -6.43
C ILE A 32 2.91 -2.87 -5.35
N PRO A 33 3.11 -1.56 -5.61
CA PRO A 33 3.56 -0.63 -4.60
C PRO A 33 2.62 -0.58 -3.39
N ASP A 34 3.18 -0.39 -2.19
CA ASP A 34 2.43 -0.39 -0.92
C ASP A 34 1.32 0.69 -0.86
N GLU A 35 1.49 1.79 -1.59
CA GLU A 35 0.51 2.88 -1.72
C GLU A 35 -0.64 2.57 -2.70
N ASP A 36 -0.46 1.59 -3.58
CA ASP A 36 -1.44 1.18 -4.61
C ASP A 36 -2.25 -0.06 -4.18
N LEU A 37 -2.02 -0.57 -2.97
CA LEU A 37 -2.76 -1.72 -2.43
C LEU A 37 -4.25 -1.38 -2.21
N THR A 38 -5.14 -2.34 -2.36
CA THR A 38 -6.47 -2.23 -1.77
C THR A 38 -6.38 -2.39 -0.25
N PHE A 39 -7.38 -1.91 0.51
CA PHE A 39 -7.40 -2.10 1.97
C PHE A 39 -7.44 -3.58 2.38
N GLU A 40 -8.02 -4.45 1.55
CA GLU A 40 -8.04 -5.90 1.78
C GLU A 40 -6.64 -6.50 1.58
N GLN A 41 -5.95 -6.10 0.50
CA GLN A 41 -4.55 -6.49 0.27
C GLN A 41 -3.63 -5.97 1.36
N PHE A 42 -3.83 -4.73 1.80
CA PHE A 42 -3.11 -4.13 2.92
C PHE A 42 -3.28 -4.93 4.22
N GLY A 43 -4.51 -5.30 4.59
CA GLY A 43 -4.77 -6.10 5.79
C GLY A 43 -4.08 -7.47 5.74
N LEU A 44 -4.16 -8.15 4.58
CA LEU A 44 -3.44 -9.41 4.36
C LEU A 44 -1.92 -9.24 4.41
N ALA A 45 -1.39 -8.17 3.82
CA ALA A 45 0.03 -7.86 3.85
C ALA A 45 0.53 -7.56 5.27
N ALA A 46 -0.24 -6.80 6.05
CA ALA A 46 0.07 -6.50 7.46
C ALA A 46 0.17 -7.80 8.28
N ILE A 47 -0.81 -8.70 8.17
CA ILE A 47 -0.78 -10.00 8.88
C ILE A 47 0.46 -10.81 8.49
N ARG A 48 0.75 -10.92 7.18
CA ARG A 48 1.92 -11.65 6.69
C ARG A 48 3.23 -11.06 7.19
N MET A 49 3.33 -9.73 7.22
CA MET A 49 4.51 -9.02 7.70
C MET A 49 4.71 -9.22 9.21
N ILE A 50 3.65 -9.21 10.02
CA ILE A 50 3.75 -9.52 11.47
C ILE A 50 4.29 -10.94 11.68
N SER A 51 3.79 -11.92 10.93
CA SER A 51 4.29 -13.30 11.00
C SER A 51 5.77 -13.37 10.65
N ALA A 52 6.18 -12.74 9.54
CA ALA A 52 7.58 -12.69 9.14
C ALA A 52 8.48 -12.00 10.19
N MET A 53 8.04 -10.89 10.79
CA MET A 53 8.79 -10.23 11.87
C MET A 53 9.00 -11.15 13.07
N ARG A 54 7.98 -11.93 13.45
CA ARG A 54 8.07 -12.92 14.53
C ARG A 54 9.03 -14.05 14.19
N GLU A 55 8.93 -14.61 12.98
CA GLU A 55 9.81 -15.68 12.50
C GLU A 55 11.28 -15.23 12.43
N CYS A 56 11.52 -13.97 12.08
CA CYS A 56 12.85 -13.36 12.09
C CYS A 56 13.30 -12.86 13.46
N SER A 57 12.60 -13.19 14.54
CA SER A 57 12.94 -12.78 15.92
C SER A 57 13.16 -11.27 16.08
N TRP A 58 12.35 -10.45 15.41
CA TRP A 58 12.40 -9.01 15.63
C TRP A 58 12.10 -8.67 17.09
N ASP A 59 12.61 -7.53 17.54
CA ASP A 59 12.32 -7.01 18.88
C ASP A 59 10.80 -6.92 19.11
N PRO A 60 10.27 -7.53 20.19
CA PRO A 60 8.84 -7.46 20.53
C PRO A 60 8.29 -6.03 20.57
N ALA A 61 9.09 -5.04 20.97
CA ALA A 61 8.69 -3.63 20.95
C ALA A 61 8.44 -3.12 19.52
N HIS A 62 9.29 -3.49 18.56
CA HIS A 62 9.07 -3.16 17.15
C HIS A 62 7.85 -3.87 16.59
N ILE A 63 7.67 -5.16 16.89
CA ILE A 63 6.48 -5.92 16.45
C ILE A 63 5.20 -5.26 16.97
N ASN A 64 5.15 -4.93 18.27
CA ASN A 64 3.98 -4.27 18.86
C ASN A 64 3.73 -2.88 18.28
N MET A 65 4.78 -2.11 18.00
CA MET A 65 4.66 -0.82 17.33
C MET A 65 4.04 -0.95 15.94
N PHE A 66 4.45 -1.93 15.14
CA PHE A 66 3.86 -2.20 13.82
C PHE A 66 2.41 -2.69 13.91
N ILE A 67 2.08 -3.53 14.91
CA ILE A 67 0.69 -3.94 15.18
C ILE A 67 -0.17 -2.71 15.48
N SER A 68 0.28 -1.83 16.37
CA SER A 68 -0.43 -0.59 16.69
C SER A 68 -0.58 0.32 15.47
N PHE A 69 0.48 0.47 14.69
CA PHE A 69 0.49 1.28 13.47
C PHE A 69 -0.56 0.80 12.46
N TRP A 70 -0.51 -0.47 12.07
CA TRP A 70 -1.47 -1.00 11.09
C TRP A 70 -2.89 -1.04 11.62
N ARG A 71 -3.09 -1.38 12.90
CA ARG A 71 -4.41 -1.29 13.54
C ARG A 71 -4.98 0.12 13.45
N ASN A 72 -4.17 1.14 13.75
CA ASN A 72 -4.63 2.53 13.72
C ASN A 72 -5.02 2.97 12.30
N ILE A 73 -4.31 2.51 11.27
CA ILE A 73 -4.70 2.73 9.87
C ILE A 73 -6.03 2.01 9.55
N GLU A 74 -6.20 0.76 9.99
CA GLU A 74 -7.45 0.00 9.76
C GLU A 74 -8.66 0.57 10.50
N THR A 75 -8.46 1.19 11.66
CA THR A 75 -9.55 1.80 12.44
C THR A 75 -9.75 3.28 12.14
N HIS A 76 -8.93 3.87 11.28
CA HIS A 76 -9.01 5.30 10.99
C HIS A 76 -10.34 5.64 10.27
N PRO A 77 -11.03 6.74 10.62
CA PRO A 77 -12.30 7.11 9.99
C PRO A 77 -12.25 7.19 8.46
N TRP A 78 -11.09 7.54 7.90
CA TRP A 78 -10.91 7.64 6.45
C TRP A 78 -10.94 6.29 5.72
N ARG A 79 -10.69 5.17 6.39
CA ARG A 79 -10.82 3.84 5.77
C ARG A 79 -12.24 3.61 5.26
N GLY A 80 -13.25 3.95 6.07
CA GLY A 80 -14.66 3.80 5.72
C GLY A 80 -15.25 5.00 4.97
N SER A 81 -14.43 5.99 4.60
CA SER A 81 -14.93 7.20 3.95
C SER A 81 -15.42 6.93 2.54
N ARG A 82 -16.43 7.69 2.11
CA ARG A 82 -16.88 7.73 0.70
C ARG A 82 -15.94 8.53 -0.20
N ILE A 83 -14.99 9.25 0.38
CA ILE A 83 -14.01 10.07 -0.35
C ILE A 83 -12.78 9.21 -0.63
N GLN A 84 -12.65 8.71 -1.87
CA GLN A 84 -11.58 7.81 -2.28
C GLN A 84 -10.17 8.37 -2.01
N ARG A 85 -9.95 9.69 -2.16
CA ARG A 85 -8.66 10.32 -1.87
C ARG A 85 -8.25 10.20 -0.40
N GLN A 86 -9.21 10.15 0.53
CA GLN A 86 -8.89 9.95 1.96
C GLN A 86 -8.40 8.53 2.23
N GLN A 87 -8.97 7.54 1.55
CA GLN A 87 -8.49 6.15 1.57
C GLN A 87 -7.08 6.04 0.97
N GLN A 88 -6.86 6.68 -0.19
CA GLN A 88 -5.53 6.72 -0.83
C GLN A 88 -4.49 7.42 0.04
N ALA A 89 -4.85 8.52 0.71
CA ALA A 89 -3.95 9.22 1.61
C ALA A 89 -3.46 8.32 2.77
N LEU A 90 -4.32 7.45 3.32
CA LEU A 90 -3.91 6.48 4.35
C LEU A 90 -2.88 5.47 3.84
N LEU A 91 -3.07 4.95 2.62
CA LEU A 91 -2.16 3.96 2.03
C LEU A 91 -0.82 4.59 1.60
N LYS A 92 -0.86 5.82 1.08
CA LYS A 92 0.34 6.58 0.79
C LYS A 92 1.11 6.94 2.06
N TYR A 93 0.39 7.34 3.11
CA TYR A 93 0.96 7.60 4.43
C TYR A 93 1.63 6.35 4.99
N GLN A 94 0.97 5.19 4.92
CA GLN A 94 1.58 3.98 5.48
C GLN A 94 2.86 3.56 4.75
N SER A 95 2.85 3.61 3.41
CA SER A 95 4.00 3.33 2.54
C SER A 95 5.19 4.22 2.92
N ALA A 96 4.97 5.54 2.94
CA ALA A 96 6.01 6.51 3.23
C ALA A 96 6.58 6.39 4.66
N GLN A 97 5.71 6.22 5.66
CA GLN A 97 6.15 6.13 7.05
C GLN A 97 6.96 4.87 7.33
N ARG A 98 6.57 3.72 6.75
CA ARG A 98 7.37 2.50 6.83
C ARG A 98 8.73 2.66 6.18
N LEU A 99 8.78 3.25 4.98
CA LEU A 99 10.04 3.51 4.30
C LEU A 99 10.94 4.45 5.12
N ASN A 100 10.39 5.52 5.67
CA ASN A 100 11.13 6.47 6.50
C ASN A 100 11.66 5.80 7.78
N TRP A 101 10.84 5.01 8.45
CA TRP A 101 11.26 4.28 9.64
C TRP A 101 12.42 3.31 9.34
N HIS A 102 12.33 2.56 8.25
CA HIS A 102 13.40 1.66 7.81
C HIS A 102 14.72 2.39 7.49
N LYS A 103 14.66 3.64 7.03
CA LYS A 103 15.86 4.45 6.75
C LYS A 103 16.55 4.96 8.01
N VAL A 104 15.81 5.16 9.10
CA VAL A 104 16.34 5.81 10.32
C VAL A 104 16.49 4.86 11.50
N ILE A 105 15.95 3.64 11.42
CA ILE A 105 16.11 2.63 12.46
C ILE A 105 17.61 2.37 12.70
N GLY A 106 18.04 2.35 13.97
CA GLY A 106 19.45 2.23 14.34
C GLY A 106 20.21 3.57 14.40
N SER A 107 19.55 4.69 14.11
CA SER A 107 20.09 6.04 14.34
C SER A 107 19.40 6.74 15.52
N THR A 108 19.93 7.89 15.93
CA THR A 108 19.29 8.76 16.94
C THR A 108 17.96 9.36 16.48
N ASN A 109 17.62 9.23 15.19
CA ASN A 109 16.38 9.72 14.60
C ASN A 109 15.28 8.65 14.54
N ALA A 110 15.48 7.50 15.19
CA ALA A 110 14.45 6.48 15.31
C ALA A 110 13.20 7.07 16.00
N PHE A 111 12.04 6.82 15.39
CA PHE A 111 10.76 7.30 15.90
C PHE A 111 9.75 6.15 15.95
N SER A 112 8.69 6.34 16.74
CA SER A 112 7.60 5.35 16.83
C SER A 112 6.59 5.54 15.70
N LEU A 113 6.23 4.44 15.03
CA LEU A 113 5.13 4.41 14.05
C LEU A 113 3.76 4.25 14.70
N ALA A 114 3.68 3.94 16.00
CA ALA A 114 2.43 3.50 16.62
C ALA A 114 1.30 4.52 16.49
N GLN A 115 1.60 5.82 16.45
CA GLN A 115 0.60 6.88 16.29
C GLN A 115 0.61 7.45 14.87
N ILE A 116 -0.59 7.76 14.36
CA ILE A 116 -0.73 8.46 13.09
C ILE A 116 -0.37 9.94 13.32
N ASN A 117 0.58 10.43 12.54
CA ASN A 117 0.87 11.86 12.45
C ASN A 117 -0.17 12.49 11.52
N GLU A 118 -1.24 13.03 12.13
CA GLU A 118 -2.35 13.65 11.41
C GLU A 118 -1.91 14.81 10.51
N ALA A 119 -0.88 15.58 10.92
CA ALA A 119 -0.38 16.67 10.10
C ALA A 119 0.26 16.15 8.80
N THR A 120 1.09 15.11 8.88
CA THR A 120 1.66 14.47 7.69
C THR A 120 0.58 13.81 6.84
N LEU A 121 -0.41 13.17 7.45
CA LEU A 121 -1.53 12.56 6.72
C LEU A 121 -2.37 13.60 5.96
N LEU A 122 -2.62 14.76 6.56
CA LEU A 122 -3.32 15.89 5.91
C LEU A 122 -2.51 16.49 4.76
N ILE A 123 -1.19 16.59 4.89
CA ILE A 123 -0.31 17.00 3.79
C ILE A 123 -0.48 16.03 2.60
N MET A 124 -0.44 14.72 2.85
CA MET A 124 -0.63 13.74 1.77
C MET A 124 -2.00 13.84 1.10
N LEU A 125 -3.05 14.15 1.85
CA LEU A 125 -4.38 14.39 1.28
C LEU A 125 -4.40 15.62 0.38
N ASN A 126 -3.73 16.70 0.79
CA ASN A 126 -3.63 17.93 0.01
C ASN A 126 -2.82 17.71 -1.27
N ASP A 127 -1.68 17.02 -1.20
CA ASP A 127 -0.87 16.67 -2.37
C ASP A 127 -1.70 15.87 -3.40
N LEU A 128 -2.50 14.91 -2.93
CA LEU A 128 -3.40 14.13 -3.79
C LEU A 128 -4.49 14.99 -4.43
N LYS A 129 -4.95 16.03 -3.74
CA LYS A 129 -5.92 16.99 -4.28
C LYS A 129 -5.28 17.85 -5.37
N GLU A 130 -4.10 18.40 -5.12
CA GLU A 130 -3.37 19.23 -6.09
C GLU A 130 -3.07 18.45 -7.37
N ILE A 131 -2.60 17.21 -7.25
CA ILE A 131 -2.37 16.32 -8.40
C ILE A 131 -3.65 16.11 -9.22
N ALA A 132 -4.80 15.89 -8.56
CA ALA A 132 -6.07 15.70 -9.24
C ALA A 132 -6.53 16.97 -9.96
N ASP A 133 -6.39 18.13 -9.32
CA ASP A 133 -6.76 19.43 -9.88
C ASP A 133 -5.88 19.74 -11.12
N GLU A 134 -4.57 19.47 -11.05
CA GLU A 134 -3.65 19.59 -12.19
C GLU A 134 -4.01 18.66 -13.35
N GLN A 135 -4.30 17.39 -13.07
CA GLN A 135 -4.69 16.42 -14.10
C GLN A 135 -5.96 16.87 -14.81
N GLN A 136 -6.94 17.37 -14.07
CA GLN A 136 -8.18 17.89 -14.63
C GLN A 136 -7.96 19.14 -15.48
N ALA A 137 -7.06 20.03 -15.06
CA ALA A 137 -6.68 21.20 -15.86
C ALA A 137 -5.97 20.83 -17.17
N ARG A 138 -5.10 19.80 -17.16
CA ARG A 138 -4.40 19.31 -18.36
C ARG A 138 -5.38 18.70 -19.37
N VAL A 139 -6.29 17.85 -18.92
CA VAL A 139 -7.35 17.28 -19.77
C VAL A 139 -8.20 18.38 -20.41
N PHE A 140 -8.53 19.43 -19.65
CA PHE A 140 -9.30 20.56 -20.19
C PHE A 140 -8.55 21.36 -21.26
N GLN A 141 -7.22 21.45 -21.19
CA GLN A 141 -6.39 22.12 -22.19
C GLN A 141 -6.26 21.31 -23.49
N GLU A 142 -6.18 19.98 -23.41
CA GLU A 142 -6.07 19.09 -24.59
C GLU A 142 -7.35 19.00 -25.42
N VAL A 143 -8.53 19.23 -24.81
CA VAL A 143 -9.84 19.11 -25.49
C VAL A 143 -10.24 20.39 -26.26
N ARG A 144 -9.37 21.41 -26.33
CA ARG A 144 -9.69 22.67 -27.02
C ARG A 144 -9.82 22.46 -28.54
N PRO A 145 -10.97 22.78 -29.18
CA PRO A 145 -11.17 22.51 -30.60
C PRO A 145 -10.28 23.41 -31.48
N LEU A 146 -9.84 22.85 -32.63
CA LEU A 146 -9.04 23.57 -33.64
C LEU A 146 -9.79 24.82 -34.14
N PRO A 147 -9.08 25.94 -34.38
CA PRO A 147 -9.69 27.14 -34.93
C PRO A 147 -10.29 26.85 -36.32
N PRO A 148 -11.42 27.50 -36.67
CA PRO A 148 -12.06 27.30 -37.97
C PRO A 148 -11.14 27.78 -39.11
N SER A 149 -11.04 26.94 -40.15
CA SER A 149 -10.29 27.19 -41.39
C SER A 149 -10.88 28.29 -42.26
#